data_AF-A0A6H2GUN1-F1
#
_entry.id   AF-A0A6H2GUN1-F1
#
_cell.length_a   1.000
_cell.length_b   1.000
_cell.length_c   1.000
_cell.angle_alpha   90.00
_cell.angle_beta   90.00
_cell.angle_gamma   90.00
#
_symmetry.space_group_name_H-M   'P 1'
#
loop_
_entity.id
_entity.type
_entity.pdbx_description
1 polymer ?
#
loop_
_entity_poly.entity_id
_entity_poly.type
_entity_poly.pdbx_seq_one_letter_code
_entity_poly.pdbx_strand_id
1 'polypeptide(L)'
;MPLKRGLSNATLTLLVSFATMAMVSFQPLLSIGALLAALVSIAAAVNPRKALILTVLYIPIEPFIVSWFSLSLSDLMRIIPELLLSAVLAGTILSKFREGRVNGIPDTLLLSVIMFAIVISLYNNIGLIDMVMGGRLFFRFALVYFIVRLLPDTTGLYGRLLNLLTKLLYFEVVLGLMQFLSKAVFGPAPWNTFGDNLIMAGSTFGVQGTLGRYDQYGMFLAIIAILSLSRYFIQNEAKFLPILAALAGILLSTSRQALIVLVIGAIVVSLAARGKQALQKKGKIVTFSILLACTVGAVFLLLTPSGDSRGFVTSERNPLEQITTLFDANTYSTTKENNFRLFYITNVGEQLLKRDPLGLGLNTFGSAQTVADNKTLYYKYGITDQYFLKFVADVNWISILGQIGIIGSLLFLGFLLSIAFQSLYRAKKATTDEQAILIAAAALVICFIVAGFLGPNFEIRSNSFYLWLIMGLAAKISISMRTTSAKNTPI
;
A
#
# COMPACT_ATOMS: atom_id res chain seq x y z
N MET A 1 -12.16 24.04 49.08
CA MET A 1 -12.23 22.61 48.73
C MET A 1 -10.86 22.15 48.23
N PRO A 2 -10.05 21.44 49.03
CA PRO A 2 -8.75 20.98 48.58
C PRO A 2 -8.90 19.74 47.67
N LEU A 3 -8.19 19.77 46.54
CA LEU A 3 -8.26 18.82 45.45
C LEU A 3 -7.93 17.37 45.86
N LYS A 4 -8.70 16.45 45.28
CA LYS A 4 -8.60 14.99 45.33
C LYS A 4 -7.14 14.51 45.29
N ARG A 5 -6.73 13.76 46.33
CA ARG A 5 -5.50 12.94 46.30
C ARG A 5 -5.61 11.98 45.12
N GLY A 6 -4.73 12.14 44.14
CA GLY A 6 -4.56 11.16 43.06
C GLY A 6 -4.22 9.79 43.64
N LEU A 7 -4.63 8.73 42.93
CA LEU A 7 -4.24 7.36 43.26
C LEU A 7 -2.72 7.27 43.38
N SER A 8 -2.25 6.65 44.46
CA SER A 8 -0.81 6.43 44.65
C SER A 8 -0.27 5.54 43.52
N ASN A 9 0.99 5.75 43.11
CA ASN A 9 1.65 4.90 42.11
C ASN A 9 1.57 3.41 42.49
N ALA A 10 1.58 3.08 43.78
CA ALA A 10 1.43 1.71 44.27
C ALA A 10 0.03 1.13 43.97
N THR A 11 -1.03 1.92 44.13
CA THR A 11 -2.40 1.51 43.84
C THR A 11 -2.61 1.31 42.33
N LEU A 12 -2.01 2.16 41.50
CA LEU A 12 -2.04 2.01 40.05
C LEU A 12 -1.31 0.74 39.61
N THR A 13 -0.11 0.48 40.14
CA THR A 13 0.65 -0.74 39.84
C THR A 13 -0.12 -1.99 40.25
N LEU A 14 -0.72 -2.02 41.46
CA LEU A 14 -1.53 -3.14 41.91
C LEU A 14 -2.76 -3.40 41.03
N LEU A 15 -3.45 -2.34 40.61
CA LEU A 15 -4.60 -2.47 39.70
C LEU A 15 -4.20 -2.99 38.32
N VAL A 16 -3.09 -2.50 37.76
CA VAL A 16 -2.55 -2.98 36.49
C VAL A 16 -2.10 -4.44 36.62
N SER A 17 -1.38 -4.80 37.68
CA SER A 17 -0.95 -6.18 37.93
C SER A 17 -2.14 -7.13 38.10
N PHE A 18 -3.16 -6.74 38.87
CA PHE A 18 -4.37 -7.54 39.06
C PHE A 18 -5.16 -7.71 37.77
N ALA A 19 -5.35 -6.63 37.00
CA ALA A 19 -5.99 -6.69 35.69
C ALA A 19 -5.21 -7.58 34.71
N THR A 20 -3.87 -7.50 34.72
CA THR A 20 -3.01 -8.33 33.87
C THR A 20 -3.10 -9.80 34.27
N MET A 21 -3.06 -10.12 35.57
CA MET A 21 -3.22 -11.48 36.06
C MET A 21 -4.60 -12.05 35.72
N ALA A 22 -5.67 -11.28 35.92
CA ALA A 22 -7.03 -11.69 35.57
C ALA A 22 -7.17 -11.95 34.07
N MET A 23 -6.65 -11.07 33.20
CA MET A 23 -6.68 -11.29 31.75
C MET A 23 -5.90 -12.56 31.36
N VAL A 24 -4.71 -12.78 31.96
CA VAL A 24 -3.88 -13.97 31.70
C VAL A 24 -4.62 -15.25 32.08
N SER A 25 -5.42 -15.25 33.15
CA SER A 25 -6.18 -16.44 33.58
C SER A 25 -7.31 -16.82 32.61
N PHE A 26 -7.93 -15.87 31.92
CA PHE A 26 -9.03 -16.16 30.99
C PHE A 26 -8.55 -16.40 29.55
N GLN A 27 -7.58 -15.63 29.08
CA GLN A 27 -7.01 -15.75 27.73
C GLN A 27 -5.51 -15.44 27.75
N PRO A 28 -4.67 -16.44 28.10
CA PRO A 28 -3.23 -16.24 28.30
C PRO A 28 -2.53 -15.64 27.08
N LEU A 29 -2.87 -16.13 25.88
CA LEU A 29 -2.27 -15.69 24.62
C LEU A 29 -2.60 -14.23 24.28
N LEU A 30 -3.87 -13.82 24.44
CA LEU A 30 -4.30 -12.44 24.19
C LEU A 30 -3.67 -11.48 25.18
N SER A 31 -3.50 -11.90 26.43
CA SER A 31 -2.90 -11.10 27.49
C SER A 31 -1.40 -10.92 27.29
N ILE A 32 -0.69 -12.00 26.93
CA ILE A 32 0.72 -11.94 26.55
C ILE A 32 0.90 -11.04 25.33
N GLY A 33 0.06 -11.21 24.30
CA GLY A 33 0.10 -10.37 23.11
C GLY A 33 -0.21 -8.90 23.38
N ALA A 34 -1.18 -8.59 24.24
CA ALA A 34 -1.49 -7.23 24.67
C ALA A 34 -0.33 -6.62 25.46
N LEU A 35 0.28 -7.37 26.37
CA LEU A 35 1.45 -6.93 27.13
C LEU A 35 2.65 -6.67 26.20
N LEU A 36 2.95 -7.59 25.28
CA LEU A 36 3.99 -7.40 24.27
C LEU A 36 3.69 -6.19 23.38
N ALA A 37 2.46 -6.05 22.90
CA ALA A 37 2.04 -4.89 22.12
C ALA A 37 2.23 -3.59 22.90
N ALA A 38 1.91 -3.55 24.19
CA ALA A 38 2.11 -2.40 25.06
C ALA A 38 3.60 -2.09 25.26
N LEU A 39 4.43 -3.10 25.58
CA LEU A 39 5.88 -2.93 25.76
C LEU A 39 6.57 -2.45 24.49
N VAL A 40 6.23 -3.05 23.34
CA VAL A 40 6.77 -2.65 22.04
C VAL A 40 6.25 -1.24 21.68
N SER A 41 5.00 -0.91 22.00
CA SER A 41 4.44 0.44 21.81
C SER A 41 5.17 1.51 22.64
N ILE A 42 5.50 1.20 23.90
CA ILE A 42 6.30 2.09 24.77
C ILE A 42 7.71 2.25 24.20
N ALA A 43 8.38 1.14 23.87
CA ALA A 43 9.71 1.17 23.27
C ALA A 43 9.72 1.95 21.93
N ALA A 44 8.64 1.83 21.16
CA ALA A 44 8.46 2.52 19.90
C ALA A 44 8.23 4.02 20.08
N ALA A 45 7.48 4.44 21.10
CA ALA A 45 7.33 5.85 21.47
C ALA A 45 8.68 6.47 21.90
N VAL A 46 9.55 5.69 22.56
CA VAL A 46 10.91 6.14 22.94
C VAL A 46 11.84 6.27 21.73
N ASN A 47 11.73 5.36 20.74
CA ASN A 47 12.56 5.41 19.54
C ASN A 47 11.75 5.21 18.25
N PRO A 48 11.02 6.25 17.80
CA PRO A 48 10.08 6.15 16.70
C PRO A 48 10.76 5.79 15.37
N ARG A 49 12.04 6.16 15.21
CA ARG A 49 12.85 5.80 14.04
C ARG A 49 13.12 4.30 13.97
N LYS A 50 13.54 3.67 15.07
CA LYS A 50 13.79 2.22 15.12
C LYS A 50 12.50 1.44 14.92
N ALA A 51 11.42 1.90 15.55
CA ALA A 51 10.09 1.31 15.37
C ALA A 51 9.65 1.31 13.91
N LEU A 52 9.76 2.46 13.24
CA LEU A 52 9.44 2.58 11.82
C LEU A 52 10.29 1.63 10.95
N ILE A 53 11.60 1.53 11.21
CA ILE A 53 12.49 0.61 10.47
C ILE A 53 12.09 -0.85 10.70
N LEU A 54 11.72 -1.21 11.93
CA LEU A 54 11.24 -2.56 12.24
C LEU A 54 9.92 -2.85 11.52
N THR A 55 9.00 -1.89 11.45
CA THR A 55 7.75 -2.05 10.69
C THR A 55 8.01 -2.21 9.19
N VAL A 56 8.95 -1.45 8.62
CA VAL A 56 9.39 -1.61 7.22
C VAL A 56 9.88 -3.04 6.97
N LEU A 57 10.66 -3.62 7.89
CA LEU A 57 11.12 -5.00 7.76
C LEU A 57 9.99 -6.02 7.92
N TYR A 58 9.11 -5.79 8.89
CA TYR A 58 8.08 -6.75 9.28
C TYR A 58 6.97 -6.87 8.23
N ILE A 59 6.42 -5.76 7.74
CA ILE A 59 5.24 -5.77 6.85
C ILE A 59 5.36 -6.70 5.62
N PRO A 60 6.48 -6.72 4.85
CA PRO A 60 6.57 -7.61 3.70
C PRO A 60 6.68 -9.09 4.10
N ILE A 61 7.35 -9.39 5.21
CA ILE A 61 7.60 -10.76 5.71
C ILE A 61 6.43 -11.26 6.58
N GLU A 62 5.55 -10.37 7.02
CA GLU A 62 4.44 -10.65 7.91
C GLU A 62 3.59 -11.85 7.43
N PRO A 63 3.09 -11.90 6.17
CA PRO A 63 2.22 -13.01 5.75
C PRO A 63 2.91 -14.37 5.88
N PHE A 64 4.21 -14.42 5.59
CA PHE A 64 5.03 -15.62 5.79
C PHE A 64 5.16 -15.97 7.28
N ILE A 65 5.50 -15.00 8.14
CA ILE A 65 5.67 -15.25 9.60
C ILE A 65 4.36 -15.72 10.21
N VAL A 66 3.25 -15.01 9.94
CA VAL A 66 1.95 -15.35 10.53
C VAL A 66 1.40 -16.69 10.04
N SER A 67 1.89 -17.20 8.90
CA SER A 67 1.48 -18.50 8.35
C SER A 67 1.86 -19.69 9.23
N TRP A 68 2.80 -19.51 10.15
CA TRP A 68 3.27 -20.55 11.08
C TRP A 68 2.53 -20.58 12.41
N PHE A 69 1.56 -19.69 12.63
CA PHE A 69 0.83 -19.56 13.89
C PHE A 69 -0.65 -19.94 13.73
N SER A 70 -1.32 -20.22 14.86
CA SER A 70 -2.77 -20.45 14.88
C SER A 70 -3.55 -19.19 14.48
N LEU A 71 -4.78 -19.34 13.97
CA LEU A 71 -5.59 -18.21 13.48
C LEU A 71 -5.67 -17.05 14.50
N SER A 72 -5.96 -17.35 15.77
CA SER A 72 -6.06 -16.32 16.82
C SER A 72 -4.76 -15.54 17.02
N LEU A 73 -3.60 -16.21 16.92
CA LEU A 73 -2.30 -15.58 17.09
C LEU A 73 -1.88 -14.84 15.82
N SER A 74 -2.20 -15.37 14.63
CA SER A 74 -2.01 -14.67 13.36
C SER A 74 -2.74 -13.33 13.39
N ASP A 75 -4.03 -13.30 13.75
CA ASP A 75 -4.83 -12.07 13.80
C ASP A 75 -4.28 -11.04 14.80
N LEU A 76 -3.80 -11.52 15.95
CA LEU A 76 -3.13 -10.66 16.93
C LEU A 76 -1.84 -10.06 16.36
N MET A 77 -0.99 -10.88 15.74
CA MET A 77 0.26 -10.44 15.10
C MET A 77 0.00 -9.42 13.99
N ARG A 78 -1.08 -9.59 13.24
CA ARG A 78 -1.52 -8.65 12.20
C ARG A 78 -1.84 -7.26 12.76
N ILE A 79 -2.35 -7.17 13.99
CA ILE A 79 -2.74 -5.91 14.62
C ILE A 79 -1.53 -5.18 15.25
N ILE A 80 -0.48 -5.91 15.64
CA ILE A 80 0.70 -5.34 16.33
C ILE A 80 1.32 -4.14 15.59
N PRO A 81 1.59 -4.18 14.27
CA PRO A 81 2.14 -3.02 13.56
C PRO A 81 1.26 -1.79 13.65
N GLU A 82 -0.06 -1.95 13.62
CA GLU A 82 -1.01 -0.84 13.66
C GLU A 82 -1.05 -0.20 15.05
N LEU A 83 -1.03 -1.01 16.12
CA LEU A 83 -0.92 -0.52 17.50
C LEU A 83 0.40 0.21 17.72
N LEU A 84 1.50 -0.37 17.22
CA LEU A 84 2.83 0.24 17.30
C LEU A 84 2.87 1.59 16.58
N LEU A 85 2.34 1.68 15.36
CA LEU A 85 2.28 2.94 14.62
C LEU A 85 1.38 3.95 15.32
N SER A 86 0.26 3.52 15.90
CA SER A 86 -0.63 4.39 16.67
C SER A 86 0.07 4.95 17.90
N ALA A 87 0.80 4.12 18.65
CA ALA A 87 1.58 4.55 19.80
C ALA A 87 2.73 5.51 19.42
N VAL A 88 3.43 5.22 18.32
CA VAL A 88 4.47 6.10 17.76
C VAL A 88 3.87 7.45 17.38
N LEU A 89 2.73 7.46 16.68
CA LEU A 89 2.06 8.70 16.31
C LEU A 89 1.63 9.47 17.57
N ALA A 90 1.01 8.82 18.54
CA ALA A 90 0.59 9.46 19.78
C ALA A 90 1.79 10.11 20.50
N GLY A 91 2.91 9.39 20.66
CA GLY A 91 4.14 9.94 21.25
C GLY A 91 4.74 11.09 20.42
N THR A 92 4.70 10.98 19.10
CA THR A 92 5.19 12.03 18.19
C THR A 92 4.31 13.28 18.25
N ILE A 93 2.99 13.12 18.29
CA ILE A 93 2.04 14.23 18.45
C ILE A 93 2.23 14.84 19.83
N LEU A 94 2.25 14.08 20.93
CA LEU A 94 2.39 14.64 22.28
C LEU A 94 3.69 15.44 22.45
N SER A 95 4.80 14.97 21.86
CA SER A 95 6.07 15.69 21.88
C SER A 95 6.09 16.95 21.00
N LYS A 96 5.23 17.01 19.97
CA LYS A 96 5.21 18.07 18.95
C LYS A 96 3.95 18.93 18.91
N PHE A 97 2.95 18.63 19.74
CA PHE A 97 1.67 19.34 19.80
C PHE A 97 1.89 20.82 20.15
N ARG A 98 2.94 21.10 20.94
CA ARG A 98 3.38 22.46 21.29
C ARG A 98 4.01 23.23 20.12
N GLU A 99 4.48 22.55 19.07
CA GLU A 99 5.15 23.20 17.93
C GLU A 99 4.17 23.61 16.82
N GLY A 100 2.90 23.19 16.86
CA GLY A 100 1.77 23.82 16.15
C GLY A 100 1.84 23.88 14.62
N ARG A 101 2.33 22.86 13.92
CA ARG A 101 2.53 22.93 12.45
C ARG A 101 1.85 21.82 11.66
N VAL A 102 0.52 21.83 11.61
CA VAL A 102 -0.21 21.25 10.47
C VAL A 102 -0.18 22.27 9.33
N ASN A 103 0.98 22.41 8.69
CA ASN A 103 1.18 23.45 7.68
C ASN A 103 1.43 22.81 6.31
N GLY A 104 0.41 22.84 5.46
CA GLY A 104 0.56 22.50 4.04
C GLY A 104 -0.72 21.94 3.42
N ILE A 105 -0.92 22.27 2.14
CA ILE A 105 -2.06 21.81 1.33
C ILE A 105 -2.32 20.30 1.45
N PRO A 106 -1.32 19.39 1.43
CA PRO A 106 -1.59 17.96 1.50
C PRO A 106 -2.16 17.53 2.86
N ASP A 107 -1.70 18.13 3.96
CA ASP A 107 -2.25 17.82 5.29
C ASP A 107 -3.70 18.26 5.38
N THR A 108 -3.98 19.49 4.94
CA THR A 108 -5.33 20.04 4.96
C THR A 108 -6.26 19.16 4.15
N LEU A 109 -5.85 18.74 2.95
CA LEU A 109 -6.67 17.84 2.13
C LEU A 109 -6.87 16.47 2.78
N LEU A 110 -5.82 15.84 3.32
CA LEU A 110 -5.94 14.55 4.00
C LEU A 110 -6.85 14.63 5.23
N LEU A 111 -6.70 15.66 6.06
CA LEU A 111 -7.58 15.89 7.20
C LEU A 111 -9.02 16.18 6.77
N SER A 112 -9.21 16.95 5.69
CA SER A 112 -10.55 17.18 5.12
C SER A 112 -11.19 15.89 4.63
N VAL A 113 -10.44 14.96 4.02
CA VAL A 113 -10.95 13.63 3.63
C VAL A 113 -11.42 12.85 4.87
N ILE A 114 -10.60 12.79 5.91
CA ILE A 114 -10.92 12.06 7.15
C ILE A 114 -12.14 12.68 7.84
N MET A 115 -12.17 14.01 7.96
CA MET A 115 -13.30 14.73 8.56
C MET A 115 -14.58 14.53 7.76
N PHE A 116 -14.51 14.63 6.43
CA PHE A 116 -15.65 14.37 5.56
C PHE A 116 -16.16 12.94 5.71
N ALA A 117 -15.26 11.95 5.75
CA ALA A 117 -15.59 10.54 5.97
C ALA A 117 -16.30 10.30 7.32
N ILE A 118 -15.89 10.98 8.38
CA ILE A 118 -16.56 10.91 9.69
C ILE A 118 -17.95 11.55 9.61
N VAL A 119 -18.05 12.75 9.03
CA VAL A 119 -19.33 13.48 8.91
C VAL A 119 -20.35 12.67 8.11
N ILE A 120 -19.96 12.10 6.97
CA ILE A 120 -20.88 11.29 6.16
C ILE A 120 -21.28 9.99 6.86
N SER A 121 -20.38 9.40 7.66
CA SER A 121 -20.69 8.22 8.45
C SER A 121 -21.68 8.53 9.58
N LEU A 122 -21.52 9.67 10.25
CA LEU A 122 -22.48 10.14 11.27
C LEU A 122 -23.84 10.46 10.64
N TYR A 123 -23.85 11.11 9.47
CA TYR A 123 -25.07 11.41 8.72
C TYR A 123 -25.87 10.14 8.38
N ASN A 124 -25.18 9.06 8.02
CA ASN A 124 -25.80 7.75 7.71
C ASN A 124 -25.98 6.85 8.94
N ASN A 125 -25.81 7.36 10.16
CA ASN A 125 -25.98 6.61 11.43
C ASN A 125 -25.10 5.36 11.54
N ILE A 126 -23.88 5.39 10.99
CA ILE A 126 -22.92 4.29 11.10
C ILE A 126 -22.38 4.22 12.54
N GLY A 127 -22.25 3.01 13.10
CA GLY A 127 -21.72 2.81 14.45
C GLY A 127 -20.23 3.19 14.56
N LEU A 128 -19.77 3.64 15.72
CA LEU A 128 -18.37 4.06 15.92
C LEU A 128 -17.36 2.94 15.58
N ILE A 129 -17.67 1.69 15.95
CA ILE A 129 -16.80 0.53 15.67
C ILE A 129 -16.70 0.34 14.14
N ASP A 130 -17.82 0.41 13.43
CA ASP A 130 -17.86 0.31 11.97
C ASP A 130 -17.09 1.46 11.32
N MET A 131 -17.22 2.69 11.82
CA MET A 131 -16.41 3.82 11.32
C MET A 131 -14.92 3.56 11.45
N VAL A 132 -14.46 3.02 12.59
CA VAL A 132 -13.05 2.69 12.80
C VAL A 132 -12.60 1.58 11.85
N MET A 133 -13.41 0.52 11.69
CA MET A 133 -13.10 -0.59 10.79
C MET A 133 -13.05 -0.15 9.32
N GLY A 134 -13.98 0.69 8.88
CA GLY A 134 -14.00 1.23 7.53
C GLY A 134 -12.87 2.22 7.29
N GLY A 135 -12.60 3.09 8.26
CA GLY A 135 -11.46 4.00 8.23
C GLY A 135 -10.13 3.27 8.15
N ARG A 136 -10.00 2.11 8.83
CA ARG A 136 -8.81 1.25 8.76
C ARG A 136 -8.54 0.74 7.34
N LEU A 137 -9.56 0.56 6.50
CA LEU A 137 -9.39 0.04 5.14
C LEU A 137 -8.51 0.96 4.27
N PHE A 138 -8.75 2.28 4.32
CA PHE A 138 -8.04 3.26 3.49
C PHE A 138 -6.99 4.09 4.24
N PHE A 139 -7.25 4.39 5.51
CA PHE A 139 -6.49 5.35 6.29
C PHE A 139 -5.57 4.72 7.34
N ARG A 140 -5.55 3.39 7.52
CA ARG A 140 -4.72 2.76 8.58
C ARG A 140 -3.24 3.18 8.52
N PHE A 141 -2.70 3.40 7.32
CA PHE A 141 -1.31 3.82 7.16
C PHE A 141 -1.15 5.30 6.86
N ALA A 142 -2.22 6.09 6.87
CA ALA A 142 -2.12 7.55 6.96
C ALA A 142 -1.36 7.98 8.22
N LEU A 143 -1.38 7.15 9.28
CA LEU A 143 -0.55 7.33 10.47
C LEU A 143 0.95 7.34 10.11
N VAL A 144 1.41 6.45 9.21
CA VAL A 144 2.80 6.38 8.76
C VAL A 144 3.22 7.69 8.09
N TYR A 145 2.34 8.27 7.28
CA TYR A 145 2.57 9.58 6.66
C TYR A 145 2.82 10.65 7.72
N PHE A 146 1.96 10.75 8.74
CA PHE A 146 2.12 11.74 9.80
C PHE A 146 3.35 11.47 10.68
N ILE A 147 3.63 10.21 11.04
CA ILE A 147 4.82 9.83 11.82
C ILE A 147 6.07 10.33 11.11
N VAL A 148 6.25 9.93 9.85
CA VAL A 148 7.44 10.26 9.07
C VAL A 148 7.59 11.76 8.87
N ARG A 149 6.47 12.44 8.61
CA ARG A 149 6.41 13.89 8.45
C ARG A 149 6.85 14.63 9.72
N LEU A 150 6.45 14.14 10.89
CA LEU A 150 6.70 14.78 12.18
C LEU A 150 8.00 14.35 12.87
N LEU A 151 8.69 13.30 12.37
CA LEU A 151 10.00 12.92 12.87
C LEU A 151 10.96 14.12 12.80
N PRO A 152 11.74 14.44 13.85
CA PRO A 152 12.62 15.62 13.86
C PRO A 152 13.76 15.50 12.84
N ASP A 153 14.43 14.35 12.81
CA ASP A 153 15.56 14.09 11.92
C ASP A 153 15.26 12.94 10.94
N THR A 154 15.45 13.21 9.65
CA THR A 154 15.37 12.22 8.57
C THR A 154 16.64 12.16 7.74
N THR A 155 17.71 12.82 8.19
CA THR A 155 19.01 12.75 7.53
C THR A 155 19.47 11.29 7.47
N GLY A 156 19.84 10.86 6.26
CA GLY A 156 20.20 9.48 5.96
C GLY A 156 19.10 8.43 6.16
N LEU A 157 17.87 8.79 6.59
CA LEU A 157 16.77 7.83 6.73
C LEU A 157 16.44 7.22 5.37
N TYR A 158 16.39 8.04 4.32
CA TYR A 158 16.15 7.55 2.96
C TYR A 158 17.22 6.58 2.48
N GLY A 159 18.51 6.94 2.57
CA GLY A 159 19.58 6.06 2.13
C GLY A 159 19.54 4.71 2.84
N ARG A 160 19.28 4.72 4.16
CA ARG A 160 19.09 3.49 4.95
C ARG A 160 17.86 2.72 4.52
N LEU A 161 16.73 3.39 4.33
CA LEU A 161 15.46 2.78 3.91
C LEU A 161 15.61 2.12 2.54
N LEU A 162 16.19 2.81 1.56
CA LEU A 162 16.37 2.27 0.22
C LEU A 162 17.35 1.11 0.20
N ASN A 163 18.44 1.19 0.96
CA ASN A 163 19.37 0.07 1.10
C ASN A 163 18.68 -1.15 1.73
N LEU A 164 17.83 -0.92 2.73
CA LEU A 164 17.03 -1.96 3.38
C LEU A 164 16.02 -2.60 2.42
N LEU A 165 15.25 -1.77 1.70
CA LEU A 165 14.31 -2.21 0.68
C LEU A 165 15.01 -2.98 -0.45
N THR A 166 16.20 -2.56 -0.84
CA THR A 166 16.99 -3.28 -1.86
C THR A 166 17.45 -4.65 -1.35
N LYS A 167 17.79 -4.80 -0.06
CA LYS A 167 18.10 -6.11 0.52
C LYS A 167 16.86 -7.00 0.57
N LEU A 168 15.72 -6.44 0.97
CA LEU A 168 14.43 -7.15 0.95
C LEU A 168 14.05 -7.57 -0.47
N LEU A 169 14.25 -6.71 -1.46
CA LEU A 169 14.07 -7.04 -2.87
C LEU A 169 14.86 -8.29 -3.28
N TYR A 170 16.16 -8.33 -3.01
CA TYR A 170 16.97 -9.49 -3.37
C TYR A 170 16.52 -10.75 -2.63
N PHE A 171 16.17 -10.63 -1.34
CA PHE A 171 15.62 -11.73 -0.57
C PHE A 171 14.32 -12.26 -1.18
N GLU A 172 13.38 -11.38 -1.53
CA GLU A 172 12.10 -11.72 -2.17
C GLU A 172 12.27 -12.31 -3.57
N VAL A 173 13.24 -11.82 -4.37
CA VAL A 173 13.53 -12.37 -5.69
C VAL A 173 14.16 -13.76 -5.58
N VAL A 174 15.10 -13.96 -4.65
CA VAL A 174 15.69 -15.29 -4.41
C VAL A 174 14.63 -16.27 -3.93
N LEU A 175 13.79 -15.88 -2.96
CA LEU A 175 12.69 -16.72 -2.51
C LEU A 175 11.68 -17.00 -3.64
N GLY A 176 11.37 -16.01 -4.48
CA GLY A 176 10.54 -16.18 -5.67
C GLY A 176 11.13 -17.19 -6.66
N LEU A 177 12.44 -17.14 -6.91
CA LEU A 177 13.14 -18.12 -7.75
C LEU A 177 13.08 -19.53 -7.12
N MET A 178 13.27 -19.64 -5.81
CA MET A 178 13.14 -20.92 -5.11
C MET A 178 11.71 -21.47 -5.20
N GLN A 179 10.69 -20.62 -5.06
CA GLN A 179 9.29 -20.98 -5.27
C GLN A 179 8.99 -21.42 -6.70
N PHE A 180 9.61 -20.77 -7.69
CA PHE A 180 9.49 -21.17 -9.09
C PHE A 180 10.05 -22.58 -9.32
N LEU A 181 11.16 -22.94 -8.65
CA LEU A 181 11.72 -24.30 -8.72
C LEU A 181 10.85 -25.33 -7.97
N SER A 182 10.31 -24.97 -6.80
CA SER A 182 9.41 -25.84 -6.04
C SER A 182 8.52 -25.05 -5.05
N LYS A 183 7.27 -24.79 -5.44
CA LYS A 183 6.28 -24.18 -4.54
C LYS A 183 5.90 -25.09 -3.37
N ALA A 184 5.97 -26.41 -3.54
CA ALA A 184 5.65 -27.36 -2.48
C ALA A 184 6.60 -27.23 -1.27
N VAL A 185 7.86 -26.85 -1.52
CA VAL A 185 8.89 -26.72 -0.48
C VAL A 185 8.99 -25.27 0.02
N PHE A 186 8.94 -24.28 -0.87
CA PHE A 186 9.22 -22.88 -0.54
C PHE A 186 7.98 -21.97 -0.50
N GLY A 187 6.80 -22.52 -0.78
CA GLY A 187 5.53 -21.81 -0.67
C GLY A 187 5.05 -21.74 0.79
N PRO A 188 4.40 -20.64 1.20
CA PRO A 188 3.69 -20.58 2.47
C PRO A 188 2.58 -21.65 2.53
N ALA A 189 2.24 -22.08 3.75
CA ALA A 189 1.24 -23.13 3.95
C ALA A 189 -0.15 -22.73 3.40
N PRO A 190 -0.90 -23.66 2.77
CA PRO A 190 -2.13 -23.34 2.02
C PRO A 190 -3.27 -22.74 2.84
N TRP A 191 -3.31 -23.04 4.15
CA TRP A 191 -4.40 -22.66 5.05
C TRP A 191 -4.30 -21.22 5.57
N ASN A 192 -3.20 -20.52 5.29
CA ASN A 192 -2.98 -19.14 5.76
C ASN A 192 -2.64 -18.15 4.64
N THR A 193 -2.77 -18.55 3.38
CA THR A 193 -2.75 -17.61 2.25
C THR A 193 -4.05 -16.81 2.21
N PHE A 194 -3.95 -15.49 2.33
CA PHE A 194 -5.09 -14.59 2.28
C PHE A 194 -5.73 -14.59 0.88
N GLY A 195 -7.02 -14.92 0.79
CA GLY A 195 -7.76 -15.03 -0.47
C GLY A 195 -7.67 -16.41 -1.11
N ASP A 196 -8.60 -16.72 -2.03
CA ASP A 196 -8.69 -17.96 -2.83
C ASP A 196 -7.44 -18.15 -3.74
N ASN A 197 -6.22 -18.17 -3.18
CA ASN A 197 -4.97 -18.45 -3.87
C ASN A 197 -4.88 -19.88 -4.38
N LEU A 198 -5.90 -20.70 -4.11
CA LEU A 198 -6.13 -22.00 -4.75
C LEU A 198 -5.99 -21.91 -6.28
N ILE A 199 -6.32 -20.76 -6.88
CA ILE A 199 -6.18 -20.51 -8.32
C ILE A 199 -4.73 -20.69 -8.81
N MET A 200 -3.72 -20.38 -7.98
CA MET A 200 -2.30 -20.46 -8.36
C MET A 200 -1.52 -21.55 -7.59
N ALA A 201 -2.21 -22.36 -6.78
CA ALA A 201 -1.59 -23.40 -5.94
C ALA A 201 -0.92 -24.51 -6.78
N GLY A 202 -1.50 -24.82 -7.95
CA GLY A 202 -0.97 -25.82 -8.89
C GLY A 202 -0.08 -25.26 -10.01
N SER A 203 0.05 -23.94 -10.14
CA SER A 203 0.85 -23.34 -11.21
C SER A 203 2.32 -23.21 -10.82
N THR A 204 3.24 -23.48 -11.75
CA THR A 204 4.68 -23.15 -11.61
C THR A 204 4.94 -21.64 -11.53
N PHE A 205 4.08 -20.84 -12.14
CA PHE A 205 4.12 -19.38 -12.16
C PHE A 205 3.20 -18.75 -11.11
N GLY A 206 3.35 -17.44 -10.85
CA GLY A 206 2.62 -16.78 -9.77
C GLY A 206 3.32 -16.94 -8.44
N VAL A 207 4.64 -16.69 -8.43
CA VAL A 207 5.42 -16.68 -7.19
C VAL A 207 4.97 -15.52 -6.32
N GLN A 208 5.05 -15.71 -5.01
CA GLN A 208 4.48 -14.80 -4.02
C GLN A 208 5.48 -14.31 -2.98
N GLY A 209 6.71 -14.86 -3.00
CA GLY A 209 7.72 -14.56 -2.00
C GLY A 209 7.17 -14.78 -0.59
N THR A 210 7.39 -13.81 0.30
CA THR A 210 6.81 -13.81 1.65
C THR A 210 5.45 -13.11 1.76
N LEU A 211 5.00 -12.44 0.70
CA LEU A 211 3.82 -11.58 0.70
C LEU A 211 2.50 -12.37 0.61
N GLY A 212 2.58 -13.69 0.41
CA GLY A 212 1.43 -14.59 0.46
C GLY A 212 0.42 -14.40 -0.67
N ARG A 213 0.69 -13.53 -1.65
CA ARG A 213 -0.10 -13.31 -2.87
C ARG A 213 0.80 -12.80 -4.00
N TYR A 214 0.64 -13.33 -5.21
CA TYR A 214 1.50 -13.01 -6.35
C TYR A 214 1.37 -11.54 -6.81
N ASP A 215 0.18 -10.97 -6.74
CA ASP A 215 -0.09 -9.58 -7.12
C ASP A 215 0.52 -8.59 -6.12
N GLN A 216 0.46 -8.91 -4.82
CA GLN A 216 1.12 -8.13 -3.76
C GLN A 216 2.64 -8.19 -3.90
N TYR A 217 3.18 -9.37 -4.19
CA TYR A 217 4.60 -9.57 -4.49
C TYR A 217 5.06 -8.71 -5.66
N GLY A 218 4.41 -8.84 -6.82
CA GLY A 218 4.75 -8.01 -7.99
C GLY A 218 4.68 -6.51 -7.70
N MET A 219 3.64 -6.06 -7.00
CA MET A 219 3.48 -4.65 -6.64
C MET A 219 4.57 -4.14 -5.71
N PHE A 220 4.95 -4.92 -4.69
CA PHE A 220 6.06 -4.58 -3.80
C PHE A 220 7.38 -4.41 -4.57
N LEU A 221 7.69 -5.35 -5.47
CA LEU A 221 8.88 -5.26 -6.32
C LEU A 221 8.82 -4.02 -7.24
N ALA A 222 7.65 -3.71 -7.80
CA ALA A 222 7.47 -2.54 -8.67
C ALA A 222 7.72 -1.22 -7.90
N ILE A 223 7.27 -1.12 -6.65
CA ILE A 223 7.54 0.04 -5.79
C ILE A 223 9.05 0.24 -5.60
N ILE A 224 9.78 -0.84 -5.28
CA ILE A 224 11.24 -0.78 -5.08
C ILE A 224 11.97 -0.49 -6.40
N ALA A 225 11.49 -1.04 -7.51
CA ALA A 225 12.02 -0.75 -8.83
C ALA A 225 11.89 0.74 -9.16
N ILE A 226 10.76 1.38 -8.90
CA ILE A 226 10.54 2.82 -9.13
C ILE A 226 11.46 3.67 -8.25
N LEU A 227 11.63 3.32 -6.97
CA LEU A 227 12.58 3.99 -6.08
C LEU A 227 14.03 3.86 -6.60
N SER A 228 14.42 2.64 -7.00
CA SER A 228 15.76 2.36 -7.53
C SER A 228 15.99 3.06 -8.87
N LEU A 229 14.97 3.13 -9.72
CA LEU A 229 14.99 3.83 -11.00
C LEU A 229 15.17 5.32 -10.78
N SER A 230 14.41 5.94 -9.88
CA SER A 230 14.58 7.35 -9.58
C SER A 230 15.99 7.65 -9.07
N ARG A 231 16.53 6.80 -8.17
CA ARG A 231 17.92 6.92 -7.73
C ARG A 231 18.90 6.75 -8.89
N TYR A 232 18.73 5.77 -9.76
CA TYR A 232 19.56 5.53 -10.95
C TYR A 232 19.61 6.75 -11.90
N PHE A 233 18.48 7.41 -12.10
CA PHE A 233 18.39 8.59 -12.98
C PHE A 233 18.96 9.87 -12.35
N ILE A 234 18.98 9.97 -11.03
CA ILE A 234 19.44 11.18 -10.34
C ILE A 234 20.90 11.04 -9.88
N GLN A 235 21.32 9.82 -9.50
CA GLN A 235 22.65 9.46 -9.04
C GLN A 235 23.36 8.58 -10.07
N ASN A 236 24.42 9.10 -10.69
CA ASN A 236 25.15 8.39 -11.75
C ASN A 236 25.85 7.10 -11.26
N GLU A 237 26.03 6.93 -9.95
CA GLU A 237 26.68 5.77 -9.32
C GLU A 237 25.70 4.66 -8.88
N ALA A 238 24.39 4.90 -8.98
CA ALA A 238 23.42 3.92 -8.53
C ALA A 238 23.41 2.70 -9.46
N LYS A 239 23.31 1.51 -8.86
CA LYS A 239 23.37 0.24 -9.58
C LYS A 239 22.05 -0.01 -10.32
N PHE A 240 22.14 -0.51 -11.55
CA PHE A 240 20.98 -0.92 -12.34
C PHE A 240 20.42 -2.30 -11.91
N LEU A 241 21.24 -3.10 -11.22
CA LEU A 241 20.92 -4.47 -10.81
C LEU A 241 19.60 -4.63 -10.02
N PRO A 242 19.22 -3.75 -9.06
CA PRO A 242 17.93 -3.86 -8.37
C PRO A 242 16.74 -3.76 -9.33
N ILE A 243 16.82 -2.95 -10.38
CA ILE A 243 15.73 -2.77 -11.35
C ILE A 243 15.54 -4.07 -12.15
N LEU A 244 16.64 -4.69 -12.58
CA LEU A 244 16.61 -5.98 -13.28
C LEU A 244 16.09 -7.12 -12.40
N ALA A 245 16.55 -7.19 -11.15
CA ALA A 245 16.08 -8.18 -10.19
C ALA A 245 14.56 -8.04 -9.93
N ALA A 246 14.09 -6.80 -9.74
CA ALA A 246 12.67 -6.52 -9.58
C ALA A 246 11.86 -6.92 -10.83
N LEU A 247 12.34 -6.59 -12.03
CA LEU A 247 11.67 -6.96 -13.28
C LEU A 247 11.57 -8.49 -13.41
N ALA A 248 12.65 -9.23 -13.13
CA ALA A 248 12.64 -10.69 -13.14
C ALA A 248 11.60 -11.26 -12.17
N GLY A 249 11.57 -10.76 -10.92
CA GLY A 249 10.56 -11.17 -9.94
C GLY A 249 9.13 -10.82 -10.38
N ILE A 250 8.89 -9.63 -10.94
CA ILE A 250 7.56 -9.23 -11.45
C ILE A 250 7.09 -10.18 -12.56
N LEU A 251 7.98 -10.58 -13.48
CA LEU A 251 7.64 -11.54 -14.53
C LEU A 251 7.29 -12.92 -13.95
N LEU A 252 8.03 -13.41 -12.96
CA LEU A 252 7.72 -14.66 -12.25
C LEU A 252 6.40 -14.58 -11.47
N SER A 253 6.06 -13.40 -10.96
CA SER A 253 4.82 -13.15 -10.22
C SER A 253 3.59 -13.22 -11.11
N THR A 254 3.74 -12.97 -12.41
CA THR A 254 2.60 -12.86 -13.33
C THR A 254 1.58 -11.81 -12.83
N SER A 255 2.06 -10.67 -12.35
CA SER A 255 1.22 -9.55 -11.92
C SER A 255 1.15 -8.50 -13.03
N ARG A 256 0.08 -8.56 -13.85
CA ARG A 256 -0.23 -7.54 -14.88
C ARG A 256 -0.22 -6.12 -14.32
N GLN A 257 -0.81 -5.97 -13.13
CA GLN A 257 -0.91 -4.68 -12.48
C GLN A 257 0.46 -4.11 -12.11
N ALA A 258 1.37 -4.95 -11.61
CA ALA A 258 2.73 -4.54 -11.27
C ALA A 258 3.53 -4.09 -12.49
N LEU A 259 3.37 -4.78 -13.63
CA LEU A 259 3.99 -4.38 -14.90
C LEU A 259 3.50 -3.00 -15.36
N ILE A 260 2.18 -2.78 -15.36
CA ILE A 260 1.59 -1.47 -15.71
C ILE A 260 2.14 -0.37 -14.79
N VAL A 261 2.18 -0.63 -13.48
CA VAL A 261 2.72 0.30 -12.48
C VAL A 261 4.20 0.60 -12.73
N LEU A 262 5.02 -0.41 -13.07
CA LEU A 262 6.42 -0.23 -13.39
C LEU A 262 6.61 0.61 -14.66
N VAL A 263 5.83 0.35 -15.71
CA VAL A 263 5.89 1.11 -16.98
C VAL A 263 5.51 2.57 -16.77
N ILE A 264 4.36 2.83 -16.12
CA ILE A 264 3.92 4.20 -15.81
C ILE A 264 4.95 4.91 -14.93
N GLY A 265 5.45 4.22 -13.90
CA GLY A 265 6.45 4.75 -12.99
C GLY A 265 7.75 5.09 -13.72
N ALA A 266 8.20 4.23 -14.64
CA ALA A 266 9.37 4.48 -15.47
C ALA A 266 9.18 5.69 -16.39
N ILE A 267 8.00 5.86 -17.00
CA ILE A 267 7.68 7.03 -17.80
C ILE A 267 7.74 8.29 -16.92
N VAL A 268 7.06 8.32 -15.77
CA VAL A 268 7.04 9.50 -14.89
C VAL A 268 8.44 9.85 -14.40
N VAL A 269 9.23 8.87 -13.94
CA VAL A 269 10.62 9.09 -13.48
C VAL A 269 11.47 9.67 -14.61
N SER A 270 11.40 9.11 -15.82
CA SER A 270 12.15 9.58 -16.98
C SER A 270 11.75 11.00 -17.41
N LEU A 271 10.46 11.33 -17.35
CA LEU A 271 9.95 12.67 -17.65
C LEU A 271 10.37 13.68 -16.57
N ALA A 272 10.37 13.29 -15.30
CA ALA A 272 10.71 14.15 -14.18
C ALA A 272 12.22 14.41 -14.05
N ALA A 273 13.06 13.47 -14.49
CA ALA A 273 14.53 13.60 -14.47
C ALA A 273 15.09 14.52 -15.59
N ARG A 274 14.24 15.24 -16.32
CA ARG A 274 14.63 16.15 -17.43
C ARG A 274 15.41 17.36 -16.89
N GLY A 275 16.74 17.27 -16.90
CA GLY A 275 17.62 18.40 -16.57
C GLY A 275 19.10 18.19 -16.92
N LYS A 276 19.55 16.93 -17.09
CA LYS A 276 20.91 16.59 -17.50
C LYS A 276 20.84 15.83 -18.84
N GLN A 277 21.23 16.46 -19.95
CA GLN A 277 21.09 15.90 -21.31
C GLN A 277 21.69 14.48 -21.46
N ALA A 278 22.78 14.17 -20.76
CA ALA A 278 23.39 12.83 -20.75
C ALA A 278 22.50 11.76 -20.07
N LEU A 279 21.79 12.15 -19.00
CA LEU A 279 20.85 11.29 -18.27
C LEU A 279 19.54 11.06 -19.06
N GLN A 280 19.16 11.98 -19.94
CA GLN A 280 18.04 11.77 -20.85
C GLN A 280 18.32 10.67 -21.87
N LYS A 281 19.55 10.53 -22.37
CA LYS A 281 19.93 9.43 -23.29
C LYS A 281 19.91 8.08 -22.58
N LYS A 282 20.59 7.96 -21.43
CA LYS A 282 20.55 6.74 -20.60
C LYS A 282 19.11 6.40 -20.19
N GLY A 283 18.33 7.42 -19.86
CA GLY A 283 16.96 7.25 -19.42
C GLY A 283 16.01 6.75 -20.50
N LYS A 284 16.10 7.31 -21.71
CA LYS A 284 15.36 6.80 -22.86
C LYS A 284 15.75 5.35 -23.16
N ILE A 285 17.03 5.00 -23.08
CA ILE A 285 17.48 3.62 -23.28
C ILE A 285 16.89 2.71 -22.22
N VAL A 286 16.95 3.05 -20.93
CA VAL A 286 16.40 2.23 -19.86
C VAL A 286 14.89 2.07 -19.97
N THR A 287 14.15 3.16 -20.19
CA THR A 287 12.69 3.09 -20.39
C THR A 287 12.36 2.28 -21.65
N PHE A 288 13.12 2.47 -22.73
CA PHE A 288 12.97 1.67 -23.95
C PHE A 288 13.33 0.21 -23.71
N SER A 289 14.35 -0.13 -22.92
CA SER A 289 14.71 -1.50 -22.58
C SER A 289 13.65 -2.17 -21.71
N ILE A 290 13.04 -1.44 -20.77
CA ILE A 290 11.90 -1.95 -19.99
C ILE A 290 10.72 -2.21 -20.92
N LEU A 291 10.35 -1.23 -21.76
CA LEU A 291 9.29 -1.38 -22.74
C LEU A 291 9.59 -2.54 -23.72
N LEU A 292 10.81 -2.62 -24.24
CA LEU A 292 11.26 -3.65 -25.15
C LEU A 292 11.27 -5.02 -24.47
N ALA A 293 11.71 -5.14 -23.22
CA ALA A 293 11.63 -6.40 -22.49
C ALA A 293 10.17 -6.85 -22.32
N CYS A 294 9.26 -5.91 -22.04
CA CYS A 294 7.82 -6.18 -22.03
C CYS A 294 7.30 -6.59 -23.43
N THR A 295 7.72 -5.92 -24.50
CA THR A 295 7.28 -6.18 -25.88
C THR A 295 7.89 -7.44 -26.49
N VAL A 296 9.19 -7.71 -26.30
CA VAL A 296 9.87 -8.93 -26.74
C VAL A 296 9.34 -10.13 -25.97
N GLY A 297 9.10 -9.96 -24.67
CA GLY A 297 8.34 -10.90 -23.87
C GLY A 297 6.96 -11.18 -24.47
N ALA A 298 6.32 -10.23 -25.16
CA ALA A 298 5.06 -10.41 -25.88
C ALA A 298 5.21 -11.09 -27.25
N VAL A 299 6.21 -10.69 -28.06
CA VAL A 299 6.41 -11.16 -29.45
C VAL A 299 6.92 -12.59 -29.53
N PHE A 300 7.80 -13.01 -28.61
CA PHE A 300 8.29 -14.40 -28.53
C PHE A 300 7.14 -15.43 -28.34
N LEU A 301 5.94 -14.96 -28.01
CA LEU A 301 4.75 -15.74 -27.68
C LEU A 301 3.75 -15.89 -28.79
N LEU A 302 3.62 -14.85 -29.60
CA LEU A 302 2.90 -14.95 -30.86
C LEU A 302 3.54 -16.00 -31.77
N LEU A 303 4.80 -16.34 -31.52
CA LEU A 303 5.59 -17.30 -32.28
C LEU A 303 5.73 -18.68 -31.60
N THR A 304 5.30 -18.86 -30.35
CA THR A 304 5.26 -20.19 -29.72
C THR A 304 3.89 -20.83 -29.96
N PRO A 305 3.82 -22.00 -30.63
CA PRO A 305 2.53 -22.63 -30.96
C PRO A 305 1.77 -22.95 -29.67
N SER A 306 0.60 -22.35 -29.51
CA SER A 306 -0.36 -22.72 -28.46
C SER A 306 -0.80 -24.16 -28.71
N GLY A 307 -0.22 -25.10 -27.97
CA GLY A 307 -0.60 -26.50 -27.98
C GLY A 307 -2.08 -26.68 -27.65
N ASP A 308 -2.69 -27.67 -28.30
CA ASP A 308 -4.10 -27.98 -28.39
C ASP A 308 -4.91 -27.83 -27.08
N SER A 309 -6.00 -27.06 -27.16
CA SER A 309 -6.93 -26.70 -26.10
C SER A 309 -7.99 -27.77 -25.81
N ARG A 310 -7.58 -29.04 -25.70
CA ARG A 310 -8.50 -30.13 -25.35
C ARG A 310 -7.90 -31.06 -24.30
N GLY A 311 -8.31 -30.86 -23.04
CA GLY A 311 -8.45 -31.99 -22.10
C GLY A 311 -7.72 -31.94 -20.76
N PHE A 312 -6.92 -30.91 -20.45
CA PHE A 312 -6.38 -30.74 -19.10
C PHE A 312 -6.82 -29.42 -18.48
N VAL A 313 -7.74 -29.54 -17.51
CA VAL A 313 -8.11 -28.52 -16.53
C VAL A 313 -6.95 -28.40 -15.55
N THR A 314 -5.86 -27.76 -15.96
CA THR A 314 -4.82 -27.30 -15.06
C THR A 314 -4.54 -25.83 -15.37
N SER A 315 -4.77 -25.03 -14.33
CA SER A 315 -4.75 -23.58 -14.25
C SER A 315 -3.35 -22.97 -14.42
N GLU A 316 -2.63 -23.31 -15.48
CA GLU A 316 -1.31 -22.73 -15.76
C GLU A 316 -1.46 -21.41 -16.50
N ARG A 317 -1.83 -20.35 -15.77
CA ARG A 317 -1.70 -18.97 -16.28
C ARG A 317 -0.24 -18.66 -16.52
N ASN A 318 0.18 -18.74 -17.77
CA ASN A 318 1.52 -18.37 -18.21
C ASN A 318 1.68 -16.84 -18.16
N PRO A 319 2.80 -16.24 -17.70
CA PRO A 319 3.05 -14.78 -17.81
C PRO A 319 2.82 -14.22 -19.22
N LEU A 320 2.85 -15.11 -20.19
CA LEU A 320 2.73 -14.88 -21.62
C LEU A 320 1.27 -14.60 -22.06
N GLU A 321 0.30 -15.37 -21.55
CA GLU A 321 -1.15 -15.15 -21.74
C GLU A 321 -1.62 -13.83 -21.08
N GLN A 322 -0.89 -13.38 -20.06
CA GLN A 322 -1.22 -12.16 -19.36
C GLN A 322 -0.91 -10.88 -20.14
N ILE A 323 0.13 -10.89 -20.97
CA ILE A 323 0.50 -9.73 -21.77
C ILE A 323 -0.40 -9.64 -23.00
N THR A 324 -0.78 -10.78 -23.60
CA THR A 324 -1.70 -10.79 -24.76
C THR A 324 -3.11 -10.34 -24.37
N THR A 325 -3.60 -10.76 -23.20
CA THR A 325 -4.89 -10.28 -22.67
C THR A 325 -4.92 -8.78 -22.35
N LEU A 326 -3.77 -8.10 -22.23
CA LEU A 326 -3.72 -6.63 -22.14
C LEU A 326 -4.08 -5.91 -23.45
N PHE A 327 -4.19 -6.63 -24.57
CA PHE A 327 -4.49 -6.05 -25.88
C PHE A 327 -5.70 -6.70 -26.56
N ASP A 328 -6.40 -7.61 -25.86
CA ASP A 328 -7.57 -8.30 -26.38
C ASP A 328 -8.85 -7.47 -26.17
N ALA A 329 -9.56 -7.16 -27.25
CA ALA A 329 -10.80 -6.38 -27.20
C ALA A 329 -11.91 -7.06 -26.37
N ASN A 330 -11.98 -8.40 -26.38
CA ASN A 330 -12.96 -9.13 -25.58
C ASN A 330 -12.69 -8.99 -24.07
N THR A 331 -11.41 -8.94 -23.69
CA THR A 331 -10.97 -8.63 -22.32
C THR A 331 -11.42 -7.24 -21.87
N TYR A 332 -11.68 -6.29 -22.77
CA TYR A 332 -12.15 -4.93 -22.46
C TYR A 332 -13.64 -4.70 -22.65
N SER A 333 -14.42 -5.76 -22.91
CA SER A 333 -15.88 -5.65 -22.95
C SER A 333 -16.44 -5.25 -21.57
N THR A 334 -17.47 -4.42 -21.53
CA THR A 334 -18.16 -4.02 -20.29
C THR A 334 -19.03 -5.12 -19.72
N THR A 335 -19.10 -6.27 -20.40
CA THR A 335 -19.85 -7.44 -19.96
C THR A 335 -19.27 -7.95 -18.66
N LYS A 336 -20.16 -8.13 -17.68
CA LYS A 336 -19.85 -8.56 -16.32
C LYS A 336 -18.95 -9.81 -16.28
N GLU A 337 -19.20 -10.77 -17.16
CA GLU A 337 -18.50 -12.07 -17.27
C GLU A 337 -17.04 -11.95 -17.72
N ASN A 338 -16.73 -10.95 -18.56
CA ASN A 338 -15.41 -10.84 -19.19
C ASN A 338 -14.51 -9.81 -18.48
N ASN A 339 -15.07 -8.70 -17.99
CA ASN A 339 -14.32 -7.68 -17.29
C ASN A 339 -15.11 -7.09 -16.13
N PHE A 340 -15.12 -7.82 -15.01
CA PHE A 340 -15.82 -7.39 -13.82
C PHE A 340 -15.36 -6.01 -13.32
N ARG A 341 -14.07 -5.65 -13.43
CA ARG A 341 -13.55 -4.36 -12.94
C ARG A 341 -14.13 -3.20 -13.74
N LEU A 342 -14.15 -3.31 -15.07
CA LEU A 342 -14.77 -2.30 -15.93
C LEU A 342 -16.26 -2.19 -15.63
N PHE A 343 -16.96 -3.33 -15.45
CA PHE A 343 -18.36 -3.35 -15.02
C PHE A 343 -18.58 -2.62 -13.68
N TYR A 344 -17.73 -2.84 -12.67
CA TYR A 344 -17.79 -2.10 -11.40
C TYR A 344 -17.63 -0.58 -11.62
N ILE A 345 -16.69 -0.18 -12.49
CA ILE A 345 -16.45 1.24 -12.77
C ILE A 345 -17.65 1.87 -13.47
N THR A 346 -18.13 1.27 -14.55
CA THR A 346 -19.16 1.86 -15.40
C THR A 346 -20.55 1.72 -14.81
N ASN A 347 -20.90 0.55 -14.26
CA ASN A 347 -22.27 0.27 -13.84
C ASN A 347 -22.46 0.61 -12.36
N VAL A 348 -21.61 0.08 -11.48
CA VAL A 348 -21.75 0.28 -10.03
C VAL A 348 -21.39 1.72 -9.66
N GLY A 349 -20.31 2.26 -10.24
CA GLY A 349 -19.92 3.66 -10.04
C GLY A 349 -21.01 4.65 -10.45
N GLU A 350 -21.65 4.44 -11.60
CA GLU A 350 -22.77 5.27 -12.05
C GLU A 350 -23.96 5.22 -11.07
N GLN A 351 -24.33 4.03 -10.60
CA GLN A 351 -25.44 3.88 -9.65
C GLN A 351 -25.14 4.55 -8.31
N LEU A 352 -23.90 4.47 -7.82
CA LEU A 352 -23.46 5.19 -6.61
C LEU A 352 -23.56 6.70 -6.78
N LEU A 353 -23.12 7.24 -7.92
CA LEU A 353 -23.23 8.68 -8.21
C LEU A 353 -24.69 9.16 -8.31
N LYS A 354 -25.57 8.32 -8.85
CA LYS A 354 -27.00 8.67 -9.01
C LYS A 354 -27.78 8.61 -7.70
N ARG A 355 -27.52 7.60 -6.86
CA ARG A 355 -28.34 7.31 -5.68
C ARG A 355 -27.76 7.87 -4.40
N ASP A 356 -26.44 7.79 -4.24
CA ASP A 356 -25.74 8.10 -2.99
C ASP A 356 -24.50 8.98 -3.26
N PRO A 357 -24.66 10.16 -3.88
CA PRO A 357 -23.53 10.98 -4.34
C PRO A 357 -22.62 11.45 -3.20
N LEU A 358 -23.16 11.59 -1.99
CA LEU A 358 -22.40 11.98 -0.80
C LEU A 358 -21.62 10.81 -0.17
N GLY A 359 -21.95 9.56 -0.55
CA GLY A 359 -21.41 8.35 0.04
C GLY A 359 -22.31 7.74 1.11
N LEU A 360 -22.11 6.46 1.35
CA LEU A 360 -22.89 5.64 2.28
C LEU A 360 -22.32 5.64 3.71
N GLY A 361 -21.10 6.15 3.90
CA GLY A 361 -20.38 6.08 5.17
C GLY A 361 -19.30 5.00 5.20
N LEU A 362 -18.40 5.08 6.17
CA LEU A 362 -17.32 4.13 6.36
C LEU A 362 -17.86 2.73 6.68
N ASN A 363 -17.17 1.68 6.21
CA ASN A 363 -17.56 0.27 6.41
C ASN A 363 -18.96 -0.09 5.89
N THR A 364 -19.39 0.53 4.79
CA THR A 364 -20.66 0.19 4.13
C THR A 364 -20.47 -0.43 2.76
N PHE A 365 -19.33 -0.19 2.10
CA PHE A 365 -19.09 -0.60 0.72
C PHE A 365 -17.64 -1.00 0.48
N GLY A 366 -17.38 -1.86 -0.50
CA GLY A 366 -16.01 -2.07 -1.01
C GLY A 366 -15.10 -3.02 -0.24
N SER A 367 -15.58 -3.80 0.73
CA SER A 367 -14.79 -4.85 1.40
C SER A 367 -15.52 -6.18 1.52
N ALA A 368 -14.77 -7.27 1.70
CA ALA A 368 -15.36 -8.60 1.92
C ALA A 368 -16.25 -8.64 3.18
N GLN A 369 -15.87 -7.89 4.23
CA GLN A 369 -16.65 -7.78 5.46
C GLN A 369 -17.99 -7.07 5.18
N THR A 370 -17.96 -5.94 4.48
CA THR A 370 -19.19 -5.19 4.14
C THR A 370 -20.13 -5.98 3.26
N VAL A 371 -19.59 -6.83 2.38
CA VAL A 371 -20.39 -7.79 1.60
C VAL A 371 -21.04 -8.81 2.52
N ALA A 372 -20.32 -9.39 3.47
CA ALA A 372 -20.87 -10.36 4.40
C ALA A 372 -22.01 -9.76 5.24
N ASP A 373 -21.81 -8.55 5.75
CA ASP A 373 -22.74 -7.88 6.66
C ASP A 373 -23.96 -7.30 5.93
N ASN A 374 -23.78 -6.81 4.69
CA ASN A 374 -24.78 -6.01 3.98
C ASN A 374 -25.03 -6.48 2.54
N LYS A 375 -25.14 -7.80 2.28
CA LYS A 375 -25.38 -8.34 0.91
C LYS A 375 -26.51 -7.64 0.14
N THR A 376 -27.62 -7.35 0.82
CA THR A 376 -28.81 -6.72 0.19
C THR A 376 -28.55 -5.30 -0.31
N LEU A 377 -27.58 -4.59 0.28
CA LEU A 377 -27.16 -3.27 -0.18
C LEU A 377 -26.58 -3.35 -1.60
N TYR A 378 -25.71 -4.33 -1.85
CA TYR A 378 -25.07 -4.53 -3.16
C TYR A 378 -26.06 -4.89 -4.27
N TYR A 379 -27.16 -5.56 -3.93
CA TYR A 379 -28.23 -5.86 -4.88
C TYR A 379 -28.90 -4.60 -5.41
N LYS A 380 -28.99 -3.54 -4.59
CA LYS A 380 -29.52 -2.24 -5.03
C LYS A 380 -28.69 -1.61 -6.15
N TYR A 381 -27.38 -1.91 -6.19
CA TYR A 381 -26.46 -1.40 -7.22
C TYR A 381 -26.20 -2.41 -8.35
N GLY A 382 -27.01 -3.46 -8.47
CA GLY A 382 -26.97 -4.41 -9.59
C GLY A 382 -25.98 -5.58 -9.42
N ILE A 383 -25.41 -5.78 -8.23
CA ILE A 383 -24.46 -6.87 -7.97
C ILE A 383 -25.21 -8.06 -7.33
N THR A 384 -26.08 -8.72 -8.10
CA THR A 384 -26.97 -9.78 -7.59
C THR A 384 -26.35 -11.17 -7.51
N ASP A 385 -25.18 -11.35 -8.09
CA ASP A 385 -24.53 -12.66 -8.24
C ASP A 385 -23.45 -12.86 -7.18
N GLN A 386 -23.52 -13.99 -6.48
CA GLN A 386 -22.58 -14.38 -5.42
C GLN A 386 -21.13 -14.45 -5.91
N TYR A 387 -20.89 -14.86 -7.16
CA TYR A 387 -19.54 -14.88 -7.72
C TYR A 387 -18.95 -13.48 -7.77
N PHE A 388 -19.75 -12.49 -8.19
CA PHE A 388 -19.27 -11.11 -8.34
C PHE A 388 -19.11 -10.35 -7.04
N LEU A 389 -19.91 -10.69 -6.03
CA LEU A 389 -19.75 -10.13 -4.68
C LEU A 389 -18.34 -10.38 -4.11
N LYS A 390 -17.64 -11.43 -4.53
CA LYS A 390 -16.23 -11.68 -4.14
C LYS A 390 -15.25 -10.62 -4.64
N PHE A 391 -15.59 -9.91 -5.72
CA PHE A 391 -14.71 -8.94 -6.39
C PHE A 391 -15.09 -7.48 -6.10
N VAL A 392 -15.98 -7.23 -5.15
CA VAL A 392 -16.37 -5.87 -4.73
C VAL A 392 -15.16 -5.02 -4.31
N ALA A 393 -14.17 -5.65 -3.67
CA ALA A 393 -12.97 -4.97 -3.19
C ALA A 393 -11.91 -4.77 -4.29
N ASP A 394 -12.10 -5.34 -5.49
CA ASP A 394 -11.06 -5.35 -6.53
C ASP A 394 -10.95 -4.03 -7.31
N VAL A 395 -11.75 -3.02 -6.98
CA VAL A 395 -11.71 -1.68 -7.58
C VAL A 395 -11.80 -0.61 -6.49
N ASN A 396 -10.66 -0.17 -5.99
CA ASN A 396 -10.58 0.76 -4.87
C ASN A 396 -11.31 2.08 -5.08
N TRP A 397 -11.30 2.62 -6.29
CA TRP A 397 -12.03 3.88 -6.56
C TRP A 397 -13.53 3.73 -6.35
N ILE A 398 -14.09 2.56 -6.58
CA ILE A 398 -15.51 2.28 -6.34
C ILE A 398 -15.76 2.06 -4.84
N SER A 399 -14.83 1.43 -4.13
CA SER A 399 -14.87 1.34 -2.66
C SER A 399 -14.83 2.74 -2.00
N ILE A 400 -13.92 3.61 -2.47
CA ILE A 400 -13.79 5.00 -1.99
C ILE A 400 -15.06 5.79 -2.33
N LEU A 401 -15.53 5.72 -3.58
CA LEU A 401 -16.76 6.39 -4.00
C LEU A 401 -17.97 5.93 -3.19
N GLY A 402 -18.12 4.63 -2.94
CA GLY A 402 -19.22 4.09 -2.16
C GLY A 402 -19.20 4.57 -0.71
N GLN A 403 -18.04 4.63 -0.07
CA GLN A 403 -17.95 5.02 1.34
C GLN A 403 -17.97 6.54 1.57
N ILE A 404 -17.27 7.33 0.74
CA ILE A 404 -17.10 8.78 0.96
C ILE A 404 -17.59 9.67 -0.19
N GLY A 405 -18.33 9.11 -1.16
CA GLY A 405 -19.00 9.86 -2.21
C GLY A 405 -18.06 10.58 -3.18
N ILE A 406 -18.64 11.38 -4.08
CA ILE A 406 -17.88 12.12 -5.08
C ILE A 406 -17.02 13.22 -4.44
N ILE A 407 -17.55 13.92 -3.43
CA ILE A 407 -16.82 15.00 -2.75
C ILE A 407 -15.60 14.43 -2.01
N GLY A 408 -15.79 13.36 -1.22
CA GLY A 408 -14.68 12.72 -0.53
C GLY A 408 -13.65 12.12 -1.50
N SER A 409 -14.11 11.52 -2.60
CA SER A 409 -13.24 10.99 -3.66
C SER A 409 -12.39 12.08 -4.32
N LEU A 410 -12.98 13.26 -4.61
CA LEU A 410 -12.26 14.41 -5.17
C LEU A 410 -11.27 15.00 -4.17
N LEU A 411 -11.61 15.08 -2.89
CA LEU A 411 -10.68 15.50 -1.83
C LEU A 411 -9.50 14.52 -1.71
N PHE A 412 -9.76 13.21 -1.80
CA PHE A 412 -8.73 12.18 -1.74
C PHE A 412 -7.81 12.22 -2.97
N LEU A 413 -8.38 12.35 -4.16
CA LEU A 413 -7.61 12.56 -5.39
C LEU A 413 -6.80 13.86 -5.32
N GLY A 414 -7.40 14.94 -4.81
CA GLY A 414 -6.74 16.22 -4.57
C GLY A 414 -5.55 16.08 -3.63
N PHE A 415 -5.70 15.35 -2.53
CA PHE A 415 -4.60 15.03 -1.61
C PHE A 415 -3.44 14.34 -2.36
N LEU A 416 -3.73 13.26 -3.08
CA LEU A 416 -2.73 12.52 -3.85
C LEU A 416 -2.01 13.43 -4.86
N LEU A 417 -2.78 14.13 -5.72
CA LEU A 417 -2.23 15.05 -6.72
C LEU A 417 -1.41 16.17 -6.09
N SER A 418 -1.82 16.69 -4.93
CA SER A 418 -1.07 17.74 -4.22
C SER A 418 0.31 17.27 -3.79
N ILE A 419 0.47 16.00 -3.38
CA ILE A 419 1.77 15.39 -3.06
C ILE A 419 2.60 15.25 -4.34
N ALA A 420 2.02 14.71 -5.41
CA ALA A 420 2.74 14.51 -6.67
C ALA A 420 3.27 15.84 -7.25
N PHE A 421 2.41 16.86 -7.37
CA PHE A 421 2.80 18.16 -7.91
C PHE A 421 3.81 18.90 -7.03
N GLN A 422 3.62 18.89 -5.71
CA GLN A 422 4.61 19.50 -4.81
C GLN A 422 5.94 18.80 -4.89
N SER A 423 5.95 17.47 -4.99
CA SER A 423 7.18 16.71 -5.09
C SER A 423 7.95 17.04 -6.38
N LEU A 424 7.26 17.05 -7.53
CA LEU A 424 7.85 17.44 -8.81
C LEU A 424 8.36 18.89 -8.82
N TYR A 425 7.61 19.82 -8.24
CA TYR A 425 8.00 21.22 -8.15
C TYR A 425 9.26 21.39 -7.29
N ARG A 426 9.32 20.74 -6.13
CA ARG A 426 10.42 20.86 -5.17
C ARG A 426 11.66 20.08 -5.61
N ALA A 427 11.51 18.99 -6.35
CA ALA A 427 12.60 18.18 -6.87
C ALA A 427 13.63 19.00 -7.69
N LYS A 428 13.20 20.10 -8.32
CA LYS A 428 14.08 20.99 -9.11
C LYS A 428 15.12 21.75 -8.27
N LYS A 429 14.86 21.94 -6.97
CA LYS A 429 15.70 22.70 -6.04
C LYS A 429 16.31 21.83 -4.94
N ALA A 430 16.10 20.52 -5.03
CA ALA A 430 16.44 19.56 -4.00
C ALA A 430 17.89 19.08 -4.14
N THR A 431 18.48 18.60 -3.04
CA THR A 431 19.71 17.83 -3.12
C THR A 431 19.48 16.53 -3.92
N THR A 432 20.55 15.89 -4.38
CA THR A 432 20.47 14.66 -5.21
C THR A 432 19.65 13.54 -4.55
N ASP A 433 19.81 13.33 -3.23
CA ASP A 433 19.05 12.31 -2.49
C ASP A 433 17.57 12.69 -2.36
N GLU A 434 17.29 13.94 -1.98
CA GLU A 434 15.94 14.46 -1.84
C GLU A 434 15.19 14.46 -3.19
N GLN A 435 15.88 14.84 -4.27
CA GLN A 435 15.34 14.85 -5.62
C GLN A 435 14.87 13.44 -6.04
N ALA A 436 15.67 12.40 -5.75
CA ALA A 436 15.28 11.02 -6.05
C ALA A 436 14.02 10.60 -5.27
N ILE A 437 13.91 10.96 -3.99
CA ILE A 437 12.70 10.66 -3.19
C ILE A 437 11.48 11.37 -3.76
N LEU A 438 11.59 12.66 -4.05
CA LEU A 438 10.48 13.48 -4.52
C LEU A 438 9.97 12.98 -5.88
N ILE A 439 10.88 12.63 -6.79
CA ILE A 439 10.51 12.06 -8.09
C ILE A 439 9.86 10.68 -7.94
N ALA A 440 10.43 9.80 -7.11
CA ALA A 440 9.84 8.50 -6.84
C ALA A 440 8.46 8.62 -6.18
N ALA A 441 8.27 9.55 -5.25
CA ALA A 441 6.98 9.81 -4.62
C ALA A 441 5.93 10.25 -5.63
N ALA A 442 6.26 11.19 -6.52
CA ALA A 442 5.36 11.61 -7.58
C ALA A 442 4.99 10.45 -8.52
N ALA A 443 5.98 9.65 -8.93
CA ALA A 443 5.75 8.47 -9.77
C ALA A 443 4.84 7.45 -9.08
N LEU A 444 5.11 7.08 -7.83
CA LEU A 444 4.30 6.13 -7.07
C LEU A 444 2.87 6.62 -6.85
N VAL A 445 2.67 7.90 -6.55
CA VAL A 445 1.32 8.47 -6.42
C VAL A 445 0.54 8.34 -7.72
N ILE A 446 1.13 8.72 -8.86
CA ILE A 446 0.49 8.60 -10.17
C ILE A 446 0.19 7.13 -10.49
N CYS A 447 1.14 6.23 -10.22
CA CYS A 447 0.94 4.80 -10.39
C CYS A 447 -0.20 4.26 -9.52
N PHE A 448 -0.33 4.69 -8.27
CA PHE A 448 -1.40 4.24 -7.38
C PHE A 448 -2.77 4.82 -7.73
N ILE A 449 -2.84 6.03 -8.28
CA ILE A 449 -4.07 6.57 -8.87
C ILE A 449 -4.56 5.63 -9.97
N VAL A 450 -3.67 5.20 -10.88
CA VAL A 450 -4.04 4.27 -11.95
C VAL A 450 -4.32 2.86 -11.40
N ALA A 451 -3.47 2.35 -10.52
CA ALA A 451 -3.61 1.02 -9.94
C ALA A 451 -4.89 0.88 -9.10
N GLY A 452 -5.43 1.97 -8.54
CA GLY A 452 -6.72 1.94 -7.84
C GLY A 452 -7.90 1.51 -8.70
N PHE A 453 -7.80 1.61 -10.04
CA PHE A 453 -8.80 1.06 -10.97
C PHE A 453 -8.59 -0.43 -11.27
N LEU A 454 -7.41 -0.95 -10.95
CA LEU A 454 -6.97 -2.29 -11.32
C LEU A 454 -6.94 -3.28 -10.16
N GLY A 455 -7.03 -2.80 -8.91
CA GLY A 455 -6.98 -3.65 -7.72
C GLY A 455 -7.03 -2.90 -6.39
N PRO A 456 -7.02 -3.64 -5.26
CA PRO A 456 -7.18 -3.08 -3.90
C PRO A 456 -5.94 -2.40 -3.32
N ASN A 457 -5.25 -1.56 -4.09
CA ASN A 457 -3.88 -1.14 -3.79
C ASN A 457 -3.72 -0.24 -2.56
N PHE A 458 -4.73 0.56 -2.23
CA PHE A 458 -4.78 1.34 -0.99
C PHE A 458 -5.12 0.48 0.24
N GLU A 459 -5.67 -0.73 0.05
CA GLU A 459 -6.13 -1.64 1.10
C GLU A 459 -5.16 -2.79 1.36
N ILE A 460 -4.30 -3.14 0.39
CA ILE A 460 -3.23 -4.13 0.56
C ILE A 460 -2.17 -3.57 1.50
N ARG A 461 -1.76 -4.37 2.49
CA ARG A 461 -0.90 -3.92 3.60
C ARG A 461 0.45 -3.41 3.18
N SER A 462 1.20 -4.23 2.46
CA SER A 462 2.51 -3.88 1.92
C SER A 462 2.42 -2.65 1.02
N ASN A 463 1.56 -2.69 0.00
CA ASN A 463 1.43 -1.62 -0.98
C ASN A 463 1.10 -0.27 -0.35
N SER A 464 0.04 -0.24 0.46
CA SER A 464 -0.44 0.97 1.13
C SER A 464 0.62 1.50 2.09
N PHE A 465 1.22 0.65 2.93
CA PHE A 465 2.25 1.07 3.89
C PHE A 465 3.40 1.83 3.20
N TYR A 466 3.95 1.27 2.12
CA TYR A 466 5.05 1.89 1.41
C TYR A 466 4.66 3.16 0.67
N LEU A 467 3.45 3.22 0.09
CA LEU A 467 2.95 4.47 -0.49
C LEU A 467 2.92 5.58 0.57
N TRP A 468 2.27 5.34 1.72
CA TRP A 468 2.15 6.33 2.79
C TRP A 468 3.50 6.74 3.39
N LEU A 469 4.43 5.79 3.53
CA LEU A 469 5.81 6.05 3.96
C LEU A 469 6.54 7.02 3.01
N ILE A 470 6.51 6.74 1.70
CA ILE A 470 7.17 7.58 0.71
C ILE A 470 6.50 8.96 0.58
N MET A 471 5.16 9.02 0.62
CA MET A 471 4.44 10.30 0.66
C MET A 471 4.81 11.13 1.90
N GLY A 472 4.96 10.48 3.06
CA GLY A 472 5.38 11.15 4.31
C GLY A 472 6.78 11.74 4.22
N LEU A 473 7.73 10.98 3.63
CA LEU A 473 9.09 11.46 3.36
C LEU A 473 9.08 12.68 2.42
N ALA A 474 8.33 12.59 1.32
CA ALA A 474 8.22 13.67 0.33
C ALA A 474 7.60 14.95 0.92
N ALA A 475 6.56 14.79 1.75
CA ALA A 475 5.94 15.90 2.47
C ALA A 475 6.93 16.57 3.43
N LYS A 476 7.69 15.78 4.20
CA LYS A 476 8.71 16.30 5.12
C LYS A 476 9.77 17.13 4.40
N ILE A 477 10.34 16.59 3.33
CA ILE A 477 11.35 17.27 2.50
C ILE A 477 10.79 18.57 1.91
N SER A 478 9.53 18.54 1.45
CA SER A 478 8.88 19.73 0.90
C SER A 478 8.72 20.85 1.92
N ILE A 479 8.54 20.53 3.21
CA ILE A 479 8.39 21.51 4.30
C ILE A 479 9.75 22.07 4.72
N SER A 480 10.76 21.21 4.88
CA SER A 480 12.11 21.68 5.26
C SER A 480 12.64 22.72 4.27
N MET A 481 12.40 22.50 2.97
CA MET A 481 12.78 23.45 1.91
C MET A 481 12.05 24.79 1.99
N ARG A 482 10.79 24.83 2.46
CA ARG A 482 10.07 26.12 2.68
C ARG A 482 10.70 26.91 3.82
N THR A 483 11.06 26.23 4.91
CA THR A 483 11.65 26.89 6.07
C THR A 483 13.04 27.46 5.81
N THR A 484 13.86 26.78 5.00
CA THR A 484 15.18 27.28 4.61
C THR A 484 15.08 28.49 3.68
N SER A 485 14.13 28.47 2.73
CA SER A 485 13.92 29.61 1.82
C SER A 485 13.46 30.86 2.54
N ALA A 486 12.59 30.74 3.56
CA ALA A 486 12.10 31.88 4.32
C ALA A 486 13.19 32.59 5.13
N LYS A 487 14.17 31.83 5.67
CA LYS A 487 15.29 32.39 6.45
C LYS A 487 16.29 33.20 5.61
N ASN A 488 16.36 32.93 4.30
CA ASN A 488 17.36 33.54 3.41
C ASN A 488 16.81 34.75 2.63
N THR A 489 15.61 35.23 2.95
CA THR A 489 15.07 36.45 2.34
C THR A 489 15.40 37.61 3.28
N PRO A 490 16.37 38.49 2.96
CA PRO A 490 16.63 39.66 3.79
C PRO A 490 15.37 40.53 3.83
N ILE A 491 14.96 40.93 5.03
CA ILE A 491 13.86 41.88 5.27
C ILE A 491 14.30 43.27 4.82
#